data_AF-A0A250F5V4-F1
#
_entry.id   AF-A0A250F5V4-F1
#
_cell.length_a   1.000
_cell.length_b   1.000
_cell.length_c   1.000
_cell.angle_alpha   90.00
_cell.angle_beta   90.00
_cell.angle_gamma   90.00
#
_symmetry.space_group_name_H-M   'P 1'
#
loop_
_entity.id
_entity.type
_entity.pdbx_description
1 polymer ?
#
loop_
_entity_poly.entity_id
_entity_poly.type
_entity_poly.pdbx_seq_one_letter_code
_entity_poly.pdbx_strand_id
1 'polypeptide(L)'
;MKLLLLFISIITTFALQAQPSYWPKHFGILHPIKGEKVPLEKVLIKPVTEPIEIFSENPIDTMPDSVRYALDEYGVKFSKSAKKGKVSVNQRAYWQSKEKGSLFVTDMQIYAMRHAAGEYKDDEPFWLSIKRPFKCWNCTFATGVIEKQGNSYIQWTREMAIKRLTPITTPKEAVVFLYLMEGVYPINDFSEVKKPVKIRVLLSKQEEEMEDYNRVYTPKICPTQVIQDEESFTVNLFYTTIMLEEEVYEVVYKLSRNGDYQVLSKQLIYEIPQDITGTVVD
;
A
#
# COMPACT_ATOMS: atom_id res chain seq x y z
N MET A 1 15.84 -35.02 33.76
CA MET A 1 16.21 -34.96 32.32
C MET A 1 15.04 -35.22 31.35
N LYS A 2 14.24 -36.29 31.50
CA LYS A 2 13.12 -36.57 30.57
C LYS A 2 12.04 -35.48 30.51
N LEU A 3 11.70 -34.85 31.65
CA LEU A 3 10.70 -33.76 31.69
C LEU A 3 11.20 -32.45 31.07
N LEU A 4 12.50 -32.15 31.22
CA LEU A 4 13.14 -30.93 30.68
C LEU A 4 13.26 -30.99 29.16
N LEU A 5 13.59 -32.17 28.61
CA LEU A 5 13.62 -32.42 27.16
C LEU A 5 12.23 -32.35 26.53
N LEU A 6 11.19 -32.83 27.24
CA LEU A 6 9.79 -32.69 26.79
C LEU A 6 9.38 -31.21 26.76
N PHE A 7 9.72 -30.45 27.80
CA PHE A 7 9.45 -29.00 27.87
C PHE A 7 10.18 -28.23 26.77
N ILE A 8 11.45 -28.54 26.51
CA ILE A 8 12.21 -27.94 25.41
C ILE A 8 11.59 -28.30 24.06
N SER A 9 11.19 -29.55 23.82
CA SER A 9 10.55 -29.95 22.56
C SER A 9 9.21 -29.25 22.31
N ILE A 10 8.38 -29.09 23.36
CA ILE A 10 7.09 -28.39 23.29
C ILE A 10 7.32 -26.88 23.08
N ILE A 11 8.25 -26.26 23.81
CA ILE A 11 8.58 -24.84 23.67
C ILE A 11 9.20 -24.55 22.28
N THR A 12 10.04 -25.45 21.75
CA THR A 12 10.60 -25.28 20.39
C THR A 12 9.55 -25.44 19.30
N THR A 13 8.54 -26.30 19.46
CA THR A 13 7.45 -26.37 18.48
C THR A 13 6.53 -25.14 18.50
N PHE A 14 6.36 -24.48 19.65
CA PHE A 14 5.56 -23.25 19.74
C PHE A 14 6.35 -21.97 19.41
N ALA A 15 7.67 -21.94 19.64
CA ALA A 15 8.52 -20.79 19.34
C ALA A 15 8.93 -20.69 17.86
N LEU A 16 8.82 -21.77 17.07
CA LEU A 16 9.16 -21.80 15.65
C LEU A 16 7.95 -21.75 14.69
N GLN A 17 6.74 -21.51 15.20
CA GLN A 17 5.53 -21.42 14.37
C GLN A 17 4.79 -20.08 14.44
N ALA A 18 5.45 -19.01 14.88
CA ALA A 18 5.10 -17.68 14.38
C ALA A 18 5.68 -17.58 12.97
N GLN A 19 4.94 -18.04 11.96
CA GLN A 19 5.28 -17.67 10.59
C GLN A 19 5.28 -16.14 10.53
N PRO A 20 6.35 -15.48 10.05
CA PRO A 20 6.38 -14.03 10.05
C PRO A 20 5.18 -13.51 9.25
N SER A 21 4.42 -12.60 9.86
CA SER A 21 3.34 -11.87 9.17
C SER A 21 3.89 -11.40 7.84
N TYR A 22 3.18 -11.68 6.75
CA TYR A 22 3.72 -11.54 5.42
C TYR A 22 4.31 -10.14 5.18
N TRP A 23 5.60 -10.12 4.82
CA TRP A 23 6.39 -8.92 4.61
C TRP A 23 6.59 -8.73 3.10
N PRO A 24 6.21 -7.56 2.53
CA PRO A 24 6.41 -7.26 1.13
C PRO A 24 7.85 -7.48 0.71
N LYS A 25 8.03 -8.06 -0.47
CA LYS A 25 9.35 -8.42 -0.96
C LYS A 25 10.21 -7.17 -1.16
N HIS A 26 9.61 -6.03 -1.51
CA HIS A 26 10.35 -4.79 -1.74
C HIS A 26 10.94 -4.16 -0.45
N PHE A 27 10.52 -4.59 0.75
CA PHE A 27 11.19 -4.22 2.00
C PHE A 27 12.39 -5.09 2.34
N GLY A 28 12.48 -6.30 1.77
CA GLY A 28 13.64 -7.18 1.93
C GLY A 28 14.88 -6.71 1.17
N ILE A 29 14.74 -5.71 0.29
CA ILE A 29 15.86 -5.07 -0.39
C ILE A 29 16.52 -4.11 0.59
N LEU A 30 17.61 -4.59 1.21
CA LEU A 30 18.23 -3.97 2.38
C LEU A 30 18.63 -2.51 2.15
N HIS A 31 19.06 -2.08 0.96
CA HIS A 31 19.37 -0.68 0.66
C HIS A 31 18.77 -0.25 -0.68
N PRO A 32 17.81 0.69 -0.71
CA PRO A 32 17.33 1.26 -1.96
C PRO A 32 18.48 1.98 -2.68
N ILE A 33 18.49 1.92 -4.02
CA ILE A 33 19.46 2.65 -4.83
C ILE A 33 19.12 4.14 -4.70
N LYS A 34 19.92 4.88 -3.93
CA LYS A 34 19.89 6.34 -3.88
C LYS A 34 21.01 6.87 -4.77
N GLY A 35 20.63 7.51 -5.86
CA GLY A 35 21.57 8.19 -6.74
C GLY A 35 22.06 9.52 -6.15
N GLU A 36 22.91 10.21 -6.89
CA GLU A 36 23.22 11.61 -6.62
C GLU A 36 22.01 12.50 -6.95
N LYS A 37 21.92 13.65 -6.26
CA LYS A 37 20.86 14.63 -6.53
C LYS A 37 20.99 15.15 -7.96
N VAL A 38 19.89 15.14 -8.69
CA VAL A 38 19.81 15.59 -10.08
C VAL A 38 19.19 16.99 -10.13
N PRO A 39 19.79 17.94 -10.87
CA PRO A 39 19.16 19.24 -11.13
C PRO A 39 17.83 19.09 -11.88
N LEU A 40 16.77 19.75 -11.42
CA LEU A 40 15.40 19.59 -11.93
C LEU A 40 15.26 19.89 -13.42
N GLU A 41 16.03 20.84 -13.93
CA GLU A 41 16.08 21.20 -15.34
C GLU A 41 16.58 20.06 -16.24
N LYS A 42 17.36 19.13 -15.67
CA LYS A 42 17.89 17.95 -16.37
C LYS A 42 16.99 16.71 -16.25
N VAL A 43 15.96 16.76 -15.41
CA VAL A 43 15.06 15.62 -15.18
C VAL A 43 14.13 15.46 -16.38
N LEU A 44 14.21 14.29 -17.03
CA LEU A 44 13.32 13.89 -18.10
C LEU A 44 12.14 13.09 -17.52
N ILE A 45 10.93 13.59 -17.70
CA ILE A 45 9.71 12.84 -17.41
C ILE A 45 9.21 12.25 -18.72
N LYS A 46 9.16 10.91 -18.80
CA LYS A 46 8.62 10.24 -19.98
C LYS A 46 7.11 10.48 -20.07
N PRO A 47 6.57 10.71 -21.27
CA PRO A 47 5.13 10.76 -21.46
C PRO A 47 4.52 9.38 -21.20
N VAL A 48 3.26 9.37 -20.77
CA VAL A 48 2.45 8.16 -20.71
C VAL A 48 2.06 7.76 -22.12
N THR A 49 2.35 6.52 -22.51
CA THR A 49 1.84 5.97 -23.76
C THR A 49 0.41 5.50 -23.60
N GLU A 50 0.13 4.72 -22.55
CA GLU A 50 -1.19 4.20 -22.23
C GLU A 50 -1.38 4.27 -20.72
N PRO A 51 -2.25 5.16 -20.19
CA PRO A 51 -2.47 5.27 -18.76
C PRO A 51 -3.12 3.98 -18.25
N ILE A 52 -2.61 3.46 -17.15
CA ILE A 52 -3.22 2.32 -16.48
C ILE A 52 -4.18 2.85 -15.42
N GLU A 53 -5.46 2.91 -15.77
CA GLU A 53 -6.53 3.19 -14.82
C GLU A 53 -6.99 1.88 -14.18
N ILE A 54 -6.59 1.67 -12.93
CA ILE A 54 -6.97 0.48 -12.18
C ILE A 54 -8.39 0.61 -11.63
N PHE A 55 -8.66 1.76 -11.00
CA PHE A 55 -9.88 1.98 -10.27
C PHE A 55 -10.64 3.17 -10.84
N SER A 56 -11.95 3.01 -11.00
CA SER A 56 -12.86 4.08 -11.39
C SER A 56 -13.33 4.84 -10.15
N GLU A 57 -13.44 6.16 -10.27
CA GLU A 57 -14.07 7.03 -9.27
C GLU A 57 -15.61 6.96 -9.30
N ASN A 58 -16.20 6.47 -10.40
CA ASN A 58 -17.64 6.31 -10.51
C ASN A 58 -18.11 5.07 -9.73
N PRO A 59 -18.96 5.23 -8.68
CA PRO A 59 -19.40 4.13 -7.85
C PRO A 59 -20.38 3.22 -8.57
N ILE A 60 -20.21 1.90 -8.42
CA ILE A 60 -21.23 0.91 -8.78
C ILE A 60 -22.12 0.72 -7.55
N ASP A 61 -23.35 1.23 -7.61
CA ASP A 61 -24.45 1.03 -6.66
C ASP A 61 -24.10 0.81 -5.17
N THR A 62 -24.32 1.89 -4.41
CA THR A 62 -24.75 1.86 -3.00
C THR A 62 -23.77 1.29 -1.98
N MET A 63 -22.78 2.10 -1.63
CA MET A 63 -22.40 2.25 -0.23
C MET A 63 -22.16 3.76 -0.02
N PRO A 64 -22.60 4.41 1.07
CA PRO A 64 -22.44 5.87 1.19
C PRO A 64 -21.00 6.20 1.58
N ASP A 65 -20.35 7.15 0.92
CA ASP A 65 -18.98 7.56 1.28
C ASP A 65 -18.95 8.02 2.74
N SER A 66 -18.01 7.52 3.53
CA SER A 66 -17.79 7.84 4.96
C SER A 66 -18.77 7.28 6.01
N VAL A 67 -19.38 6.11 5.79
CA VAL A 67 -20.17 5.48 6.86
C VAL A 67 -19.29 4.74 7.87
N ARG A 68 -19.34 5.18 9.12
CA ARG A 68 -18.82 4.46 10.29
C ARG A 68 -19.74 3.30 10.61
N TYR A 69 -19.39 2.09 10.17
CA TYR A 69 -20.12 0.90 10.57
C TYR A 69 -19.53 0.32 11.87
N ALA A 70 -20.38 0.10 12.86
CA ALA A 70 -20.18 -1.04 13.75
C ALA A 70 -20.71 -2.26 12.98
N LEU A 71 -19.86 -3.25 12.76
CA LEU A 71 -20.16 -4.46 11.97
C LEU A 71 -20.83 -5.47 12.92
N ASP A 72 -22.01 -6.10 12.75
CA ASP A 72 -22.99 -6.36 11.67
C ASP A 72 -24.44 -5.89 12.04
N GLU A 73 -25.34 -5.52 11.11
CA GLU A 73 -26.56 -6.29 10.69
C GLU A 73 -26.79 -6.32 9.16
N TYR A 74 -25.95 -5.63 8.36
CA TYR A 74 -26.14 -5.40 6.92
C TYR A 74 -25.32 -6.31 5.97
N GLY A 75 -25.10 -7.57 6.36
CA GLY A 75 -24.59 -8.58 5.42
C GLY A 75 -23.10 -8.55 5.06
N VAL A 76 -22.25 -7.75 5.71
CA VAL A 76 -20.79 -7.82 5.46
C VAL A 76 -20.13 -8.91 6.30
N LYS A 77 -19.58 -9.94 5.66
CA LYS A 77 -18.88 -11.05 6.34
C LYS A 77 -17.39 -10.74 6.45
N PHE A 78 -17.00 -10.17 7.60
CA PHE A 78 -15.60 -10.02 8.01
C PHE A 78 -15.06 -11.28 8.68
N SER A 79 -13.73 -11.42 8.75
CA SER A 79 -13.08 -12.44 9.58
C SER A 79 -13.62 -12.34 11.03
N LYS A 80 -13.73 -13.47 11.73
CA LYS A 80 -14.29 -13.51 13.10
C LYS A 80 -13.58 -12.56 14.09
N SER A 81 -12.32 -12.17 13.82
CA SER A 81 -11.55 -11.20 14.59
C SER A 81 -11.92 -9.75 14.26
N ALA A 82 -12.04 -9.38 12.98
CA ALA A 82 -12.45 -8.04 12.54
C ALA A 82 -13.89 -7.67 12.98
N LYS A 83 -14.75 -8.67 13.22
CA LYS A 83 -16.12 -8.48 13.75
C LYS A 83 -16.21 -7.81 15.11
N LYS A 84 -15.13 -7.75 15.90
CA LYS A 84 -15.21 -7.26 17.28
C LYS A 84 -15.03 -5.74 17.43
N GLY A 85 -14.92 -4.96 16.35
CA GLY A 85 -14.54 -3.54 16.40
C GLY A 85 -15.30 -2.56 15.51
N LYS A 86 -15.12 -1.27 15.80
CA LYS A 86 -15.61 -0.17 14.96
C LYS A 86 -14.59 0.05 13.84
N VAL A 87 -15.01 -0.15 12.60
CA VAL A 87 -14.19 0.07 11.40
C VAL A 87 -14.86 1.16 10.58
N SER A 88 -14.13 2.23 10.28
CA SER A 88 -14.63 3.29 9.38
C SER A 88 -14.14 3.02 7.98
N VAL A 89 -15.01 3.13 6.99
CA VAL A 89 -14.68 3.03 5.56
C VAL A 89 -14.86 4.41 4.94
N ASN A 90 -13.77 5.01 4.47
CA ASN A 90 -13.74 6.45 4.17
C ASN A 90 -13.52 6.80 2.68
N GLN A 91 -12.89 5.93 1.89
CA GLN A 91 -12.64 6.18 0.46
C GLN A 91 -12.89 4.93 -0.38
N ARG A 92 -13.36 5.09 -1.62
CA ARG A 92 -13.69 3.97 -2.51
C ARG A 92 -13.17 4.16 -3.92
N ALA A 93 -12.63 3.09 -4.47
CA ALA A 93 -12.22 3.03 -5.86
C ALA A 93 -12.60 1.65 -6.43
N TYR A 94 -13.16 1.57 -7.64
CA TYR A 94 -13.87 0.37 -8.10
C TYR A 94 -13.16 -0.36 -9.23
N TRP A 95 -13.19 -1.69 -9.20
CA TRP A 95 -12.74 -2.55 -10.30
C TRP A 95 -13.69 -3.73 -10.51
N GLN A 96 -13.87 -4.17 -11.76
CA GLN A 96 -14.69 -5.32 -12.08
C GLN A 96 -13.85 -6.60 -12.01
N SER A 97 -14.27 -7.57 -11.20
CA SER A 97 -13.59 -8.87 -11.13
C SER A 97 -13.76 -9.66 -12.43
N LYS A 98 -12.85 -10.63 -12.67
CA LYS A 98 -12.98 -11.60 -13.77
C LYS A 98 -14.30 -12.39 -13.69
N GLU A 99 -14.78 -12.64 -12.48
CA GLU A 99 -15.99 -13.40 -12.19
C GLU A 99 -17.27 -12.54 -12.22
N LYS A 100 -17.20 -11.30 -12.76
CA LYS A 100 -18.32 -10.35 -12.89
C LYS A 100 -18.93 -9.88 -11.55
N GLY A 101 -18.09 -9.72 -10.52
CA GLY A 101 -18.45 -9.05 -9.27
C GLY A 101 -17.99 -7.60 -9.22
N SER A 102 -18.77 -6.72 -8.60
CA SER A 102 -18.33 -5.37 -8.26
C SER A 102 -17.34 -5.44 -7.09
N LEU A 103 -16.10 -5.05 -7.36
CA LEU A 103 -15.08 -4.89 -6.33
C LEU A 103 -14.89 -3.41 -6.04
N PHE A 104 -14.61 -3.10 -4.78
CA PHE A 104 -14.12 -1.79 -4.42
C PHE A 104 -12.95 -1.91 -3.45
N VAL A 105 -11.94 -1.11 -3.71
CA VAL A 105 -10.88 -0.77 -2.79
C VAL A 105 -11.43 0.20 -1.78
N THR A 106 -11.18 -0.06 -0.51
CA THR A 106 -11.61 0.77 0.61
C THR A 106 -10.45 1.17 1.48
N ASP A 107 -10.39 2.43 1.89
CA ASP A 107 -9.57 2.85 3.02
C ASP A 107 -10.32 2.63 4.34
N MET A 108 -9.73 1.82 5.20
CA MET A 108 -10.27 1.41 6.49
C MET A 108 -9.47 2.03 7.62
N GLN A 109 -10.14 2.70 8.55
CA GLN A 109 -9.55 3.18 9.80
C GLN A 109 -9.88 2.22 10.94
N ILE A 110 -8.86 1.75 11.66
CA ILE A 110 -8.95 0.80 12.76
C ILE A 110 -8.29 1.38 14.02
N TYR A 111 -8.87 1.21 15.21
CA TYR A 111 -8.33 1.81 16.44
C TYR A 111 -7.20 0.98 17.10
N ALA A 112 -6.07 1.64 17.41
CA ALA A 112 -4.78 1.06 17.82
C ALA A 112 -4.78 0.31 19.17
N MET A 113 -5.75 0.53 20.07
CA MET A 113 -5.87 -0.24 21.32
C MET A 113 -6.00 -1.75 21.09
N ARG A 114 -6.43 -2.15 19.89
CA ARG A 114 -6.64 -3.56 19.48
C ARG A 114 -5.40 -4.20 18.86
N HIS A 115 -4.51 -3.40 18.28
CA HIS A 115 -3.20 -3.86 17.82
C HIS A 115 -2.37 -4.41 18.99
N ALA A 116 -2.39 -3.72 20.13
CA ALA A 116 -1.70 -4.15 21.35
C ALA A 116 -2.27 -5.46 21.94
N ALA A 117 -3.50 -5.85 21.57
CA ALA A 117 -4.13 -7.09 22.00
C ALA A 117 -3.80 -8.31 21.12
N GLY A 118 -2.98 -8.14 20.07
CA GLY A 118 -2.57 -9.26 19.19
C GLY A 118 -3.70 -9.84 18.34
N GLU A 119 -4.73 -9.03 18.04
CA GLU A 119 -5.98 -9.51 17.38
C GLU A 119 -5.85 -9.80 15.87
N TYR A 120 -4.70 -9.51 15.27
CA TYR A 120 -4.44 -9.73 13.84
C TYR A 120 -3.70 -11.05 13.60
N LYS A 121 -4.13 -11.77 12.54
CA LYS A 121 -3.63 -13.11 12.19
C LYS A 121 -2.76 -13.10 10.93
N ASP A 122 -2.01 -14.18 10.76
CA ASP A 122 -1.02 -14.39 9.70
C ASP A 122 -1.61 -14.49 8.27
N ASP A 123 -2.90 -14.84 8.14
CA ASP A 123 -3.63 -14.92 6.86
C ASP A 123 -4.24 -13.58 6.42
N GLU A 124 -4.08 -12.54 7.24
CA GLU A 124 -4.53 -11.21 6.88
C GLU A 124 -3.70 -10.63 5.74
N PRO A 125 -4.36 -10.01 4.76
CA PRO A 125 -3.65 -9.38 3.69
C PRO A 125 -2.67 -8.30 4.14
N PHE A 126 -1.50 -8.22 3.48
CA PHE A 126 -0.49 -7.21 3.81
C PHE A 126 -1.10 -5.79 3.85
N TRP A 127 -1.95 -5.48 2.89
CA TRP A 127 -2.65 -4.21 2.74
C TRP A 127 -3.61 -3.86 3.90
N LEU A 128 -4.10 -4.87 4.64
CA LEU A 128 -4.84 -4.70 5.89
C LEU A 128 -3.94 -4.70 7.13
N SER A 129 -2.75 -5.30 7.02
CA SER A 129 -1.76 -5.37 8.10
C SER A 129 -0.88 -4.12 8.20
N ILE A 130 -1.01 -3.15 7.28
CA ILE A 130 -0.21 -1.92 7.29
C ILE A 130 -0.56 -1.10 8.53
N LYS A 131 0.32 -1.14 9.51
CA LYS A 131 0.25 -0.34 10.74
C LYS A 131 0.81 1.03 10.46
N ARG A 132 -0.04 1.97 10.02
CA ARG A 132 0.33 3.40 9.93
C ARG A 132 -0.10 4.12 11.21
N PRO A 133 0.77 4.31 12.21
CA PRO A 133 0.48 5.19 13.32
C PRO A 133 0.48 6.63 12.79
N PHE A 134 -0.70 7.20 12.57
CA PHE A 134 -0.78 8.65 12.34
C PHE A 134 -0.42 9.37 13.64
N LYS A 135 0.36 10.46 13.53
CA LYS A 135 0.84 11.29 14.67
C LYS A 135 -0.28 11.87 15.54
N CYS A 136 -1.53 11.78 15.09
CA CYS A 136 -2.68 12.14 15.86
C CYS A 136 -3.71 11.00 15.77
N TRP A 137 -4.01 10.42 16.94
CA TRP A 137 -5.11 9.50 17.25
C TRP A 137 -4.70 8.03 17.20
N ASN A 138 -5.15 7.26 18.19
CA ASN A 138 -4.98 5.81 18.32
C ASN A 138 -5.64 5.06 17.15
N CYS A 139 -5.14 5.22 15.92
CA CYS A 139 -5.71 4.67 14.72
C CYS A 139 -4.63 4.16 13.75
N THR A 140 -5.01 3.17 12.96
CA THR A 140 -4.25 2.49 11.93
C THR A 140 -5.08 2.51 10.67
N PHE A 141 -4.49 2.91 9.55
CA PHE A 141 -5.16 2.91 8.25
C PHE A 141 -4.68 1.76 7.40
N ALA A 142 -5.63 1.05 6.80
CA ALA A 142 -5.38 -0.11 5.98
C ALA A 142 -6.31 -0.08 4.77
N THR A 143 -5.84 -0.49 3.60
CA THR A 143 -6.61 -0.36 2.37
C THR A 143 -6.90 -1.73 1.80
N GLY A 144 -8.14 -2.14 1.54
CA GLY A 144 -8.45 -3.52 1.09
C GLY A 144 -9.59 -3.67 0.08
N VAL A 145 -9.75 -4.88 -0.48
CA VAL A 145 -10.79 -5.18 -1.47
C VAL A 145 -12.02 -5.80 -0.81
N ILE A 146 -13.18 -5.24 -1.12
CA ILE A 146 -14.48 -5.77 -0.76
C ILE A 146 -15.24 -6.11 -2.04
N GLU A 147 -15.82 -7.31 -2.07
CA GLU A 147 -16.64 -7.82 -3.15
C GLU A 147 -18.11 -7.86 -2.74
N LYS A 148 -19.00 -7.39 -3.62
CA LYS A 148 -20.44 -7.57 -3.45
C LYS A 148 -20.88 -8.96 -3.92
N GLN A 149 -21.57 -9.71 -3.06
CA GLN A 149 -22.18 -10.99 -3.37
C GLN A 149 -23.67 -10.96 -2.99
N GLY A 150 -24.53 -10.67 -3.98
CA GLY A 150 -25.96 -10.45 -3.73
C GLY A 150 -26.17 -9.27 -2.78
N ASN A 151 -26.87 -9.51 -1.66
CA ASN A 151 -27.12 -8.52 -0.60
C ASN A 151 -26.01 -8.47 0.47
N SER A 152 -24.90 -9.19 0.25
CA SER A 152 -23.80 -9.31 1.20
C SER A 152 -22.52 -8.75 0.61
N TYR A 153 -21.56 -8.44 1.47
CA TYR A 153 -20.23 -8.01 1.08
C TYR A 153 -19.18 -8.90 1.74
N ILE A 154 -18.12 -9.21 1.02
CA ILE A 154 -17.04 -10.08 1.49
C ILE A 154 -15.72 -9.35 1.32
N GLN A 155 -14.97 -9.24 2.41
CA GLN A 155 -13.60 -8.77 2.38
C GLN A 155 -12.70 -9.90 1.86
N TRP A 156 -11.82 -9.59 0.92
CA TRP A 156 -10.85 -10.55 0.43
C TRP A 156 -9.73 -10.77 1.45
N THR A 157 -9.43 -12.05 1.73
CA THR A 157 -8.17 -12.47 2.37
C THR A 157 -7.04 -12.45 1.35
N ARG A 158 -5.79 -12.60 1.81
CA ARG A 158 -4.65 -12.70 0.90
C ARG A 158 -4.78 -13.92 -0.03
N GLU A 159 -5.12 -15.06 0.55
CA GLU A 159 -5.33 -16.32 -0.19
C GLU A 159 -6.44 -16.17 -1.23
N MET A 160 -7.54 -15.50 -0.88
CA MET A 160 -8.63 -15.22 -1.81
C MET A 160 -8.16 -14.33 -2.96
N ALA A 161 -7.41 -13.27 -2.68
CA ALA A 161 -6.89 -12.39 -3.71
C ALA A 161 -5.96 -13.14 -4.67
N ILE A 162 -5.03 -13.96 -4.15
CA ILE A 162 -4.17 -14.80 -4.98
C ILE A 162 -5.03 -15.72 -5.84
N LYS A 163 -5.90 -16.52 -5.23
CA LYS A 163 -6.74 -17.48 -5.93
C LYS A 163 -7.60 -16.83 -7.03
N ARG A 164 -8.19 -15.66 -6.78
CA ARG A 164 -9.12 -15.00 -7.71
C ARG A 164 -8.43 -14.21 -8.81
N LEU A 165 -7.20 -13.75 -8.59
CA LEU A 165 -6.44 -13.00 -9.59
C LEU A 165 -5.61 -13.90 -10.50
N THR A 166 -5.26 -15.10 -10.03
CA THR A 166 -4.51 -16.09 -10.82
C THR A 166 -5.43 -17.00 -11.64
N PRO A 167 -5.08 -17.33 -12.91
CA PRO A 167 -3.91 -16.83 -13.63
C PRO A 167 -4.07 -15.36 -14.01
N ILE A 168 -3.01 -14.58 -13.90
CA ILE A 168 -2.95 -13.18 -14.28
C ILE A 168 -2.87 -13.10 -15.80
N THR A 169 -3.82 -12.40 -16.40
CA THR A 169 -4.05 -12.41 -17.85
C THR A 169 -3.86 -11.04 -18.48
N THR A 170 -4.09 -9.95 -17.73
CA THR A 170 -4.02 -8.59 -18.24
C THR A 170 -3.03 -7.71 -17.47
N PRO A 171 -2.49 -6.65 -18.09
CA PRO A 171 -1.68 -5.65 -17.40
C PRO A 171 -2.36 -5.06 -16.16
N LYS A 172 -3.66 -4.77 -16.26
CA LYS A 172 -4.44 -4.22 -15.15
C LYS A 172 -4.50 -5.17 -13.95
N GLU A 173 -4.69 -6.46 -14.18
CA GLU A 173 -4.68 -7.48 -13.13
C GLU A 173 -3.29 -7.61 -12.48
N ALA A 174 -2.22 -7.51 -13.27
CA ALA A 174 -0.85 -7.54 -12.74
C ALA A 174 -0.63 -6.38 -11.75
N VAL A 175 -1.09 -5.17 -12.08
CA VAL A 175 -0.97 -4.04 -11.18
C VAL A 175 -1.86 -4.18 -9.94
N VAL A 176 -3.11 -4.63 -10.08
CA VAL A 176 -3.99 -4.92 -8.92
C VAL A 176 -3.32 -5.94 -8.00
N PHE A 177 -2.76 -7.02 -8.56
CA PHE A 177 -2.12 -8.07 -7.79
C PHE A 177 -0.95 -7.53 -6.96
N LEU A 178 -0.05 -6.76 -7.59
CA LEU A 178 1.10 -6.16 -6.91
C LEU A 178 0.68 -5.09 -5.90
N TYR A 179 -0.33 -4.28 -6.22
CA TYR A 179 -0.92 -3.33 -5.27
C TYR A 179 -1.38 -4.02 -3.99
N LEU A 180 -2.08 -5.15 -4.13
CA LEU A 180 -2.50 -5.93 -2.98
C LEU A 180 -1.29 -6.56 -2.29
N MET A 181 -0.44 -7.30 -2.99
CA MET A 181 0.66 -8.02 -2.34
C MET A 181 1.75 -7.13 -1.75
N GLU A 182 1.97 -5.92 -2.27
CA GLU A 182 3.13 -5.09 -1.93
C GLU A 182 2.75 -3.70 -1.42
N GLY A 183 1.50 -3.25 -1.55
CA GLY A 183 1.09 -1.90 -1.14
C GLY A 183 1.69 -0.80 -2.02
N VAL A 184 1.92 -1.11 -3.31
CA VAL A 184 2.48 -0.21 -4.33
C VAL A 184 1.41 0.23 -5.32
N TYR A 185 1.48 1.45 -5.83
CA TYR A 185 0.40 2.04 -6.64
C TYR A 185 0.93 2.52 -8.00
N PRO A 186 0.06 2.58 -9.04
CA PRO A 186 0.42 3.20 -10.30
C PRO A 186 0.48 4.72 -10.14
N ILE A 187 1.44 5.36 -10.79
CA ILE A 187 1.44 6.79 -11.08
C ILE A 187 1.46 6.96 -12.59
N ASN A 188 0.50 7.71 -13.13
CA ASN A 188 0.45 8.03 -14.56
C ASN A 188 1.11 9.39 -14.86
N ASP A 189 1.07 10.36 -13.95
CA ASP A 189 1.67 11.68 -14.22
C ASP A 189 2.66 12.08 -13.12
N PHE A 190 3.81 12.60 -13.53
CA PHE A 190 4.85 13.16 -12.67
C PHE A 190 5.11 14.65 -12.95
N SER A 191 4.27 15.32 -13.77
CA SER A 191 4.44 16.74 -14.11
C SER A 191 4.56 17.63 -12.88
N GLU A 192 3.87 17.28 -11.80
CA GLU A 192 3.94 17.94 -10.48
C GLU A 192 5.34 17.92 -9.84
N VAL A 193 6.19 16.94 -10.18
CA VAL A 193 7.56 16.85 -9.63
C VAL A 193 8.38 18.11 -9.92
N LYS A 194 8.11 18.79 -11.04
CA LYS A 194 8.80 20.01 -11.46
C LYS A 194 8.18 21.30 -10.89
N LYS A 195 7.06 21.21 -10.19
CA LYS A 195 6.42 22.37 -9.58
C LYS A 195 6.95 22.57 -8.16
N PRO A 196 7.05 23.83 -7.70
CA PRO A 196 7.34 24.09 -6.30
C PRO A 196 6.22 23.51 -5.43
N VAL A 197 6.61 23.00 -4.28
CA VAL A 197 5.75 22.51 -3.20
C VAL A 197 5.72 23.57 -2.11
N LYS A 198 4.53 23.85 -1.59
CA LYS A 198 4.34 24.73 -0.44
C LYS A 198 4.74 23.99 0.82
N ILE A 199 5.67 24.57 1.57
CA ILE A 199 6.08 24.10 2.89
C ILE A 199 5.80 25.19 3.91
N ARG A 200 5.48 24.77 5.13
CA ARG A 200 5.33 25.68 6.26
C ARG A 200 6.63 25.78 7.02
N VAL A 201 6.97 26.99 7.41
CA VAL A 201 8.11 27.29 8.26
C VAL A 201 7.60 27.88 9.55
N LEU A 202 7.82 27.14 10.64
CA LEU A 202 7.52 27.57 11.98
C LEU A 202 8.82 27.95 12.68
N LEU A 203 9.14 29.25 12.67
CA LEU A 203 10.27 29.83 13.40
C LEU A 203 9.71 30.76 14.49
N SER A 204 10.13 30.56 15.74
CA SER A 204 9.79 31.46 16.86
C SER A 204 8.28 31.74 17.04
N LYS A 205 7.43 30.73 16.78
CA LYS A 205 5.94 30.78 16.86
C LYS A 205 5.24 31.62 15.78
N GLN A 206 5.95 32.03 14.72
CA GLN A 206 5.34 32.57 13.50
C GLN A 206 5.35 31.48 12.42
N GLU A 207 4.20 31.30 11.78
CA GLU A 207 4.03 30.38 10.66
C GLU A 207 4.10 31.18 9.35
N GLU A 208 5.06 30.83 8.50
CA GLU A 208 5.21 31.37 7.15
C GLU A 208 5.08 30.25 6.12
N GLU A 209 4.49 30.55 4.97
CA GLU A 209 4.44 29.63 3.83
C GLU A 209 5.55 29.99 2.85
N MET A 210 6.33 29.01 2.42
CA MET A 210 7.34 29.18 1.38
C MET A 210 7.29 28.06 0.36
N GLU A 211 7.93 28.28 -0.78
CA GLU A 211 8.04 27.31 -1.86
C GLU A 211 9.42 26.65 -1.85
N ASP A 212 9.45 25.32 -1.88
CA ASP A 212 10.66 24.52 -2.12
C ASP A 212 10.39 23.47 -3.20
N TYR A 213 11.42 22.86 -3.76
CA TYR A 213 11.27 21.87 -4.82
C TYR A 213 11.60 20.46 -4.36
N ASN A 214 10.96 19.48 -5.02
CA ASN A 214 11.28 18.08 -4.86
C ASN A 214 12.77 17.81 -5.12
N ARG A 215 13.39 16.98 -4.28
CA ARG A 215 14.77 16.54 -4.46
C ARG A 215 14.76 15.28 -5.30
N VAL A 216 15.18 15.37 -6.55
CA VAL A 216 15.17 14.24 -7.49
C VAL A 216 16.52 13.52 -7.51
N TYR A 217 16.50 12.19 -7.59
CA TYR A 217 17.66 11.31 -7.54
C TYR A 217 17.79 10.38 -8.76
N THR A 218 17.00 10.65 -9.81
CA THR A 218 17.10 9.97 -11.10
C THR A 218 17.03 10.99 -12.25
N PRO A 219 17.87 10.85 -13.30
CA PRO A 219 17.81 11.72 -14.47
C PRO A 219 16.55 11.50 -15.32
N LYS A 220 15.86 10.39 -15.11
CA LYS A 220 14.70 10.00 -15.90
C LYS A 220 13.64 9.34 -15.02
N ILE A 221 12.44 9.89 -15.04
CA ILE A 221 11.28 9.35 -14.33
C ILE A 221 10.36 8.72 -15.37
N CYS A 222 10.04 7.44 -15.18
CA CYS A 222 9.07 6.72 -15.99
C CYS A 222 7.77 6.61 -15.19
N PRO A 223 6.62 7.06 -15.73
CA PRO A 223 5.31 6.64 -15.21
C PRO A 223 5.16 5.11 -15.20
N THR A 224 4.05 4.63 -14.66
CA THR A 224 3.71 3.20 -14.67
C THR A 224 3.76 2.64 -16.08
N GLN A 225 4.51 1.56 -16.28
CA GLN A 225 4.61 0.79 -17.50
C GLN A 225 4.42 -0.68 -17.17
N VAL A 226 3.67 -1.38 -18.01
CA VAL A 226 3.55 -2.84 -17.95
C VAL A 226 4.01 -3.39 -19.29
N ILE A 227 5.08 -4.18 -19.26
CA ILE A 227 5.54 -4.95 -20.40
C ILE A 227 5.06 -6.38 -20.19
N GLN A 228 4.21 -6.86 -21.08
CA GLN A 228 3.70 -8.23 -21.06
C GLN A 228 4.54 -9.11 -22.00
N ASP A 229 4.94 -10.28 -21.51
CA ASP A 229 5.44 -11.38 -22.33
C ASP A 229 4.51 -12.61 -22.24
N GLU A 230 4.90 -13.72 -22.86
CA GLU A 230 4.06 -14.93 -22.91
C GLU A 230 3.76 -15.49 -21.51
N GLU A 231 4.69 -15.39 -20.56
CA GLU A 231 4.63 -16.08 -19.27
C GLU A 231 4.53 -15.14 -18.06
N SER A 232 4.78 -13.84 -18.25
CA SER A 232 4.96 -12.87 -17.19
C SER A 232 4.69 -11.42 -17.58
N PHE A 233 4.73 -10.57 -16.57
CA PHE A 233 4.60 -9.11 -16.66
C PHE A 233 5.81 -8.48 -15.97
N THR A 234 6.48 -7.55 -16.65
CA THR A 234 7.44 -6.65 -16.02
C THR A 234 6.73 -5.33 -15.75
N VAL A 235 6.68 -4.92 -14.48
CA VAL A 235 5.87 -3.78 -14.03
C VAL A 235 6.71 -2.87 -13.13
N ASN A 236 6.75 -1.57 -13.39
CA ASN A 236 7.21 -0.58 -12.42
C ASN A 236 6.01 0.05 -11.68
N LEU A 237 6.07 0.08 -10.35
CA LEU A 237 5.07 0.68 -9.47
C LEU A 237 5.75 1.51 -8.39
N PHE A 238 4.95 2.32 -7.69
CA PHE A 238 5.48 3.31 -6.76
C PHE A 238 5.11 3.00 -5.32
N TYR A 239 6.06 3.26 -4.44
CA TYR A 239 5.92 3.12 -3.00
C TYR A 239 6.30 4.43 -2.34
N THR A 240 5.45 4.93 -1.44
CA THR A 240 5.75 6.11 -0.61
C THR A 240 5.99 5.72 0.84
N THR A 241 7.07 6.26 1.42
CA THR A 241 7.23 6.33 2.87
C THR A 241 6.39 7.50 3.39
N ILE A 242 5.59 7.29 4.42
CA ILE A 242 4.70 8.33 4.98
C ILE A 242 5.13 8.72 6.40
N MET A 243 6.17 8.07 6.93
CA MET A 243 6.46 8.14 8.36
C MET A 243 7.21 9.42 8.77
N LEU A 244 8.06 10.00 7.91
CA LEU A 244 8.80 11.23 8.22
C LEU A 244 9.21 11.98 6.95
N GLU A 245 9.74 11.29 5.95
CA GLU A 245 10.08 11.81 4.62
C GLU A 245 9.10 11.23 3.61
N GLU A 246 8.40 12.07 2.83
CA GLU A 246 7.61 11.62 1.69
C GLU A 246 8.57 11.29 0.54
N GLU A 247 9.26 10.16 0.69
CA GLU A 247 10.14 9.59 -0.32
C GLU A 247 9.30 8.74 -1.28
N VAL A 248 9.54 8.90 -2.59
CA VAL A 248 8.87 8.13 -3.63
C VAL A 248 9.87 7.18 -4.27
N TYR A 249 9.60 5.89 -4.13
CA TYR A 249 10.40 4.81 -4.70
C TYR A 249 9.74 4.23 -5.95
N GLU A 250 10.53 4.02 -7.00
CA GLU A 250 10.19 3.09 -8.08
C GLU A 250 10.55 1.68 -7.64
N VAL A 251 9.64 0.73 -7.81
CA VAL A 251 9.90 -0.68 -7.61
C VAL A 251 9.53 -1.43 -8.87
N VAL A 252 10.50 -2.15 -9.44
CA VAL A 252 10.30 -2.95 -10.65
C VAL A 252 10.13 -4.40 -10.26
N TYR A 253 9.05 -5.01 -10.74
CA TYR A 253 8.68 -6.38 -10.48
C TYR A 253 8.71 -7.20 -11.77
N LYS A 254 9.06 -8.49 -11.64
CA LYS A 254 8.71 -9.52 -12.63
C LYS A 254 7.67 -10.43 -12.00
N LEU A 255 6.47 -10.49 -12.58
CA LEU A 255 5.29 -11.21 -12.08
C LEU A 255 4.86 -12.26 -13.09
N SER A 256 4.96 -13.53 -12.72
CA SER A 256 4.48 -14.67 -13.49
C SER A 256 2.95 -14.76 -13.46
N ARG A 257 2.37 -15.38 -14.49
CA ARG A 257 0.91 -15.56 -14.58
C ARG A 257 0.30 -16.33 -13.41
N ASN A 258 1.06 -17.18 -12.73
CA ASN A 258 0.59 -17.93 -11.56
C ASN A 258 0.60 -17.11 -10.24
N GLY A 259 1.03 -15.84 -10.27
CA GLY A 259 1.11 -15.00 -9.08
C GLY A 259 2.46 -15.06 -8.36
N ASP A 260 3.43 -15.85 -8.82
CA ASP A 260 4.81 -15.77 -8.35
C ASP A 260 5.46 -14.50 -8.89
N TYR A 261 6.24 -13.81 -8.06
CA TYR A 261 6.96 -12.62 -8.50
C TYR A 261 8.24 -12.38 -7.73
N GLN A 262 9.12 -11.59 -8.33
CA GLN A 262 10.36 -11.12 -7.73
C GLN A 262 10.48 -9.62 -7.91
N VAL A 263 11.19 -8.98 -6.98
CA VAL A 263 11.57 -7.58 -7.11
C VAL A 263 12.89 -7.54 -7.85
N LEU A 264 12.92 -6.86 -9.00
CA LEU A 264 14.12 -6.69 -9.83
C LEU A 264 14.96 -5.51 -9.34
N SER A 265 14.29 -4.41 -8.95
CA SER A 265 14.96 -3.21 -8.45
C SER A 265 14.04 -2.39 -7.56
N LYS A 266 14.66 -1.57 -6.70
CA LYS A 266 14.01 -0.53 -5.91
C LYS A 266 14.92 0.70 -5.89
N GLN A 267 14.43 1.82 -6.41
CA GLN A 267 15.20 3.05 -6.56
C GLN A 267 14.43 4.23 -5.96
N LEU A 268 15.12 5.10 -5.22
CA LEU A 268 14.57 6.38 -4.79
C LEU A 268 14.49 7.31 -6.01
N ILE A 269 13.29 7.81 -6.31
CA ILE A 269 13.07 8.74 -7.43
C ILE A 269 13.19 10.17 -6.95
N TYR A 270 12.41 10.55 -5.94
CA TYR A 270 12.43 11.88 -5.36
C TYR A 270 11.94 11.90 -3.92
N GLU A 271 12.29 12.97 -3.21
CA GLU A 271 11.80 13.30 -1.87
C GLU A 271 11.05 14.62 -1.93
N ILE A 272 9.88 14.67 -1.30
CA ILE A 272 9.10 15.90 -1.13
C ILE A 272 9.72 16.70 0.04
N PRO A 273 9.94 18.02 -0.12
CA PRO A 273 10.47 18.86 0.96
C PRO A 273 9.49 18.90 2.14
N GLN A 274 10.03 19.01 3.36
CA GLN A 274 9.24 19.00 4.59
C GLN A 274 9.02 20.40 5.16
N ASP A 275 7.96 20.53 5.96
CA ASP A 275 7.76 21.66 6.85
C ASP A 275 8.99 21.84 7.77
N ILE A 276 9.52 23.06 7.84
CA ILE A 276 10.66 23.40 8.69
C ILE A 276 10.11 23.84 10.05
N THR A 277 10.53 23.17 11.12
CA THR A 277 10.16 23.54 12.49
C THR A 277 11.41 23.78 13.32
N GLY A 278 11.52 24.95 13.96
CA GLY A 278 12.69 25.31 14.75
C GLY A 278 12.39 26.33 15.85
N THR A 279 13.07 26.17 16.98
CA THR A 279 13.26 27.23 17.97
C THR A 279 14.56 27.94 17.66
N VAL A 280 14.52 29.26 17.45
CA VAL A 280 15.74 30.07 17.51
C VAL A 280 16.27 29.92 18.93
N VAL A 281 17.43 29.27 19.07
CA VAL A 281 18.21 29.33 20.30
C VAL A 281 19.04 30.60 20.15
N ASP A 282 18.59 31.68 20.79
CA ASP A 282 19.41 32.87 21.01
C ASP A 282 20.61 32.54 21.92
#